data_AF-A0A9P6QYD4-F1
#
_entry.id   AF-A0A9P6QYD4-F1
#
_cell.length_a   1.000
_cell.length_b   1.000
_cell.length_c   1.000
_cell.angle_alpha   90.00
_cell.angle_beta   90.00
_cell.angle_gamma   90.00
#
_symmetry.space_group_name_H-M   'P 1'
#
loop_
_entity.id
_entity.type
_entity.pdbx_description
1 polymer ?
#
loop_
_entity_poly.entity_id
_entity_poly.type
_entity_poly.pdbx_seq_one_letter_code
_entity_poly.pdbx_strand_id
1 'polypeptide(L)' 'TKPYEGTIPIHENIALAVLPMYHIYGIQLHLMYGVHNSIKTVVLQKFNPVNFLKTIQDFK' A
#
# COMPACT_ATOMS: atom_id res chain seq x y z
N THR A 1 6.63 22.78 -16.09
CA THR A 1 5.45 22.49 -15.26
C THR A 1 4.75 21.27 -15.84
N LYS A 2 5.09 20.06 -15.36
CA LYS A 2 4.50 18.81 -15.87
C LYS A 2 3.24 18.48 -15.04
N PRO A 3 2.11 18.12 -15.68
CA PRO A 3 0.83 17.94 -15.01
C PRO A 3 0.84 16.63 -14.24
N TYR A 4 0.56 16.71 -12.95
CA TYR A 4 0.38 15.56 -12.06
C TYR A 4 -1.05 15.02 -12.22
N GLU A 5 -1.36 14.51 -13.41
CA GLU A 5 -2.56 13.68 -13.62
C GLU A 5 -2.09 12.25 -13.85
N GLY A 6 -1.73 11.59 -12.76
CA GLY A 6 -1.50 10.15 -12.74
C GLY A 6 -2.82 9.43 -12.56
N THR A 7 -3.50 9.12 -13.65
CA THR A 7 -4.58 8.12 -13.64
C THR A 7 -3.94 6.73 -13.52
N ILE A 8 -3.70 6.30 -12.28
CA ILE A 8 -3.23 4.95 -11.99
C ILE A 8 -4.36 4.00 -12.40
N PRO A 9 -4.14 3.09 -13.37
CA PRO A 9 -5.17 2.12 -13.73
C PRO A 9 -5.53 1.33 -12.47
N ILE A 10 -6.83 1.08 -12.26
CA ILE A 10 -7.38 0.56 -11.00
C ILE A 10 -6.67 -0.75 -10.57
N HIS A 11 -6.18 -1.50 -11.56
CA HIS A 11 -5.49 -2.78 -11.43
C HIS A 11 -4.01 -2.70 -10.98
N GLU A 12 -3.41 -1.51 -10.98
CA GLU A 12 -2.03 -1.27 -10.54
C GLU A 12 -1.94 -0.56 -9.19
N ASN A 13 -3.08 -0.35 -8.50
CA ASN A 13 -3.05 0.19 -7.14
C ASN A 13 -2.30 -0.76 -6.22
N ILE A 14 -1.26 -0.23 -5.57
CA ILE A 14 -0.47 -0.94 -4.57
C ILE A 14 -0.71 -0.26 -3.23
N ALA A 15 -1.20 -1.04 -2.26
CA ALA A 15 -1.48 -0.55 -0.91
C ALA A 15 -0.33 -0.92 0.03
N LEU A 16 0.22 0.08 0.74
CA LEU A 16 1.27 -0.14 1.74
C LEU A 16 0.64 -0.41 3.11
N ALA A 17 0.71 -1.66 3.55
CA ALA A 17 0.29 -2.06 4.88
C ALA A 17 1.39 -1.78 5.92
N VAL A 18 1.50 -0.49 6.28
CA VAL A 18 2.36 -0.01 7.38
C VAL A 18 1.66 -0.11 8.73
N LEU A 19 0.32 -0.09 8.73
CA LEU A 19 -0.45 -0.18 9.95
C LEU A 19 -0.46 -1.63 10.45
N PRO A 20 -0.15 -1.88 11.73
CA PRO A 20 -0.20 -3.23 12.29
C PRO A 20 -1.60 -3.85 12.16
N MET A 21 -1.66 -5.09 11.65
CA MET A 21 -2.92 -5.80 11.42
C MET A 21 -3.66 -6.21 12.70
N TYR A 22 -3.05 -6.05 13.88
CA TYR A 22 -3.71 -6.30 15.16
C TYR A 22 -4.79 -5.26 15.50
N HIS A 23 -4.78 -4.11 14.83
CA HIS A 23 -5.82 -3.10 14.96
C HIS A 23 -6.91 -3.33 13.91
N ILE A 24 -8.18 -3.11 14.27
CA ILE A 24 -9.34 -3.33 13.38
C ILE A 24 -9.21 -2.61 12.03
N TYR A 25 -8.64 -1.40 12.03
CA TYR A 25 -8.32 -0.67 10.80
C TYR A 25 -7.31 -1.41 9.91
N GLY A 26 -6.32 -2.07 10.50
CA GLY A 26 -5.30 -2.82 9.79
C GLY A 26 -5.90 -4.01 9.02
N ILE A 27 -6.76 -4.79 9.68
CA ILE A 27 -7.47 -5.93 9.07
C ILE A 27 -8.50 -5.50 8.03
N GLN A 28 -9.35 -4.52 8.36
CA GLN A 28 -10.44 -4.09 7.47
C GLN A 28 -9.89 -3.52 6.15
N LEU A 29 -8.85 -2.69 6.22
CA LEU A 29 -8.33 -1.99 5.05
C LEU A 29 -7.36 -2.87 4.22
N HIS A 30 -6.40 -3.53 4.87
CA HIS A 30 -5.34 -4.24 4.14
C HIS A 30 -5.75 -5.64 3.70
N LEU A 31 -6.48 -6.36 4.56
CA LEU A 31 -6.88 -7.73 4.29
C LEU A 31 -8.24 -7.80 3.60
N MET A 32 -9.28 -7.21 4.19
CA MET A 32 -10.64 -7.31 3.63
C MET A 32 -10.78 -6.50 2.33
N TYR A 33 -10.40 -5.23 2.34
CA TYR A 33 -10.54 -4.37 1.15
C TYR A 33 -9.46 -4.65 0.10
N GLY A 34 -8.21 -4.88 0.51
CA GLY A 34 -7.11 -5.19 -0.40
C GLY A 34 -7.34 -6.49 -1.19
N VAL A 35 -7.70 -7.58 -0.51
CA VAL A 35 -7.95 -8.88 -1.15
C VAL A 35 -9.21 -8.86 -2.01
N HIS A 36 -10.30 -8.25 -1.52
CA HIS A 36 -11.55 -8.15 -2.28
C HIS A 36 -11.38 -7.44 -3.62
N ASN A 37 -10.55 -6.39 -3.67
CA ASN A 37 -10.31 -5.63 -4.88
C ASN A 37 -9.11 -6.11 -5.70
N SER A 38 -8.51 -7.26 -5.34
CA SER A 38 -7.29 -7.79 -5.97
C SER A 38 -6.12 -6.78 -6.01
N ILE A 39 -6.07 -5.89 -5.01
CA ILE A 39 -5.03 -4.87 -4.85
C ILE A 39 -3.78 -5.54 -4.29
N LYS A 40 -2.61 -5.24 -4.86
CA LYS A 40 -1.34 -5.76 -4.33
C LYS A 40 -1.02 -5.04 -3.01
N THR A 41 -1.17 -5.74 -1.90
CA THR A 41 -0.87 -5.21 -0.57
C THR A 41 0.54 -5.62 -0.15
N VAL A 42 1.43 -4.64 0.07
CA VAL A 42 2.79 -4.90 0.57
C VAL A 42 2.79 -4.70 2.08
N VAL A 43 3.10 -5.77 2.83
CA VAL A 43 3.06 -5.77 4.30
C VAL A 43 4.42 -5.43 4.89
N LEU A 44 4.48 -4.33 5.64
CA LEU A 44 5.68 -3.91 6.36
C LEU A 44 5.54 -4.26 7.84
N GLN A 45 6.18 -5.35 8.28
CA GLN A 45 6.04 -5.87 9.65
C GLN A 45 6.54 -4.91 10.73
N LYS A 46 7.51 -4.05 10.42
CA LYS A 46 8.07 -3.05 11.33
C LYS A 46 8.32 -1.76 10.58
N PHE A 47 7.82 -0.64 11.10
CA PHE A 47 8.12 0.66 10.54
C PHE A 47 9.61 0.96 10.66
N ASN A 48 10.28 1.09 9.51
CA ASN A 48 11.61 1.63 9.40
C ASN A 48 11.58 2.64 8.24
N PRO A 49 11.89 3.93 8.49
CA PRO A 49 11.74 4.98 7.49
C PRO A 49 12.59 4.72 6.24
N VAL A 50 13.78 4.14 6.38
CA VAL A 50 14.65 3.81 5.23
C VAL A 50 14.01 2.72 4.37
N ASN A 51 13.50 1.66 5.01
CA ASN A 51 12.85 0.56 4.29
C ASN A 51 11.51 0.99 3.71
N PHE A 52 10.78 1.88 4.38
CA PHE A 52 9.52 2.42 3.89
C PHE A 52 9.71 3.21 2.60
N LEU A 53 10.67 4.13 2.57
CA LEU A 53 11.00 4.90 1.36
C LEU A 53 11.49 4.01 0.22
N LYS A 54 12.33 3.00 0.53
CA LYS A 54 12.78 2.02 -0.46
C LYS A 54 11.62 1.20 -1.01
N THR A 55 10.68 0.78 -0.17
CA THR A 55 9.49 0.04 -0.59
C THR A 55 8.60 0.90 -1.50
N ILE A 56 8.41 2.18 -1.20
CA ILE A 56 7.69 3.09 -2.12
C ILE A 56 8.40 3.16 -3.48
N GLN A 57 9.73 3.29 -3.48
CA GLN A 57 10.51 3.37 -4.71
C GLN A 57 10.48 2.07 -5.54
N ASP A 58 10.51 0.91 -4.88
CA ASP A 58 10.52 -0.41 -5.52
C ASP A 58 9.13 -0.77 -6.09
N PHE A 59 8.05 -0.27 -5.47
CA PHE A 59 6.67 -0.59 -5.83
C PHE A 59 5.92 0.51 -6.60
N LYS A 60 6.59 1.64 -6.90
CA LYS A 60 6.19 2.75 -7.80
C LYS A 60 4.70 3.11 -7.87
#